data_AF-A0A7L3ST74-F1
#
_entry.id   AF-A0A7L3ST74-F1
#
_cell.length_a   1.000
_cell.length_b   1.000
_cell.length_c   1.000
_cell.angle_alpha   90.00
_cell.angle_beta   90.00
_cell.angle_gamma   90.00
#
_symmetry.space_group_name_H-M   'P 1'
#
loop_
_entity.id
_entity.type
_entity.pdbx_description
1 polymer ?
#
loop_
_entity_poly.entity_id
_entity_poly.type
_entity_poly.pdbx_seq_one_letter_code
_entity_poly.pdbx_strand_id
1 'polypeptide(L)'
;YSRVLQVFEPNEFDIMLLMPVARLQLDECDDTGAYYYLSFKRNPKEKYLLKFLDEDGKLSAFKMLQALREIIKQEVKNIKDVEVTVKRRKAGSPAITLQIKNPPAEISVDIILTLEVQQSWPPSTQDGLKIEQWLGRKVRTEFRNRSVYLVAKQNKKEKVPRGNTWRLSFSHIEKDMLNNHGSSKTCCESDGPKCCRKGCLKLLKYLLEQLKMQYTKQLDKFCSYHVKTAFFHSCVMWPKDTDWQLGDLEHCFQKYLGYFLDCLQKSQLPHFFIPQYNLLSPEDKASNYFLSKLLNYELNNRFPIFQE
;
A
#
# COMPACT_ATOMS: atom_id res chain seq x y z
N TYR A 1 7.64 11.02 0.23
CA TYR A 1 6.55 11.22 1.21
C TYR A 1 5.71 12.41 0.83
N SER A 2 4.40 12.24 0.79
CA SER A 2 3.49 13.38 0.87
C SER A 2 3.14 13.54 2.35
N ARG A 3 3.77 14.51 3.04
CA ARG A 3 3.42 14.90 4.43
C ARG A 3 1.92 15.17 4.61
N VAL A 4 1.23 15.45 3.51
CA VAL A 4 -0.18 15.85 3.43
C VAL A 4 -1.18 14.73 3.80
N LEU A 5 -0.78 13.48 4.06
CA LEU A 5 -1.69 12.36 4.37
C LEU A 5 -1.39 11.61 5.70
N GLN A 6 -0.45 12.12 6.49
CA GLN A 6 -0.22 11.65 7.85
C GLN A 6 -1.19 12.34 8.80
N VAL A 7 -1.61 11.63 9.85
CA VAL A 7 -2.65 12.07 10.80
C VAL A 7 -2.04 12.41 12.17
N PHE A 8 -0.95 11.74 12.57
CA PHE A 8 -0.21 12.02 13.83
C PHE A 8 1.20 12.57 13.55
N GLU A 9 1.96 12.90 14.61
CA GLU A 9 3.41 13.14 14.52
C GLU A 9 4.06 12.07 13.63
N PRO A 10 4.84 12.47 12.62
CA PRO A 10 5.31 11.55 11.61
C PRO A 10 6.43 10.69 12.20
N ASN A 11 6.06 9.65 12.92
CA ASN A 11 6.96 8.71 13.56
C ASN A 11 7.13 7.43 12.73
N GLU A 12 6.41 7.29 11.61
CA GLU A 12 6.54 6.16 10.68
C GLU A 12 6.73 6.62 9.23
N PHE A 13 7.72 6.01 8.57
CA PHE A 13 8.20 6.41 7.26
C PHE A 13 8.52 5.18 6.37
N ASP A 14 7.81 4.95 5.25
CA ASP A 14 8.20 4.01 4.17
C ASP A 14 9.12 4.56 3.05
N ILE A 15 10.37 4.10 2.95
CA ILE A 15 11.32 4.40 1.86
C ILE A 15 11.42 3.22 0.91
N MET A 16 11.22 3.45 -0.39
CA MET A 16 11.45 2.42 -1.41
C MET A 16 12.85 2.56 -2.00
N LEU A 17 13.67 1.53 -1.85
CA LEU A 17 14.96 1.42 -2.52
C LEU A 17 14.73 0.79 -3.90
N LEU A 18 14.70 1.63 -4.93
CA LEU A 18 14.47 1.20 -6.30
C LEU A 18 15.74 0.60 -6.91
N MET A 19 15.62 -0.59 -7.47
CA MET A 19 16.66 -1.28 -8.22
C MET A 19 16.14 -1.58 -9.62
N PRO A 20 16.59 -0.84 -10.65
CA PRO A 20 16.22 -1.12 -12.03
C PRO A 20 16.73 -2.50 -12.45
N VAL A 21 15.85 -3.33 -13.01
CA VAL A 21 16.20 -4.64 -13.55
C VAL A 21 15.55 -4.82 -14.91
N ALA A 22 16.35 -5.16 -15.92
CA ALA A 22 15.85 -5.37 -17.26
C ALA A 22 15.45 -6.84 -17.50
N ARG A 23 14.44 -7.03 -18.37
CA ARG A 23 14.14 -8.33 -19.01
C ARG A 23 13.87 -9.47 -18.02
N LEU A 24 12.98 -9.23 -17.06
CA LEU A 24 12.45 -10.31 -16.22
C LEU A 24 11.29 -11.03 -16.90
N GLN A 25 11.15 -12.32 -16.57
CA GLN A 25 9.97 -13.13 -16.80
C GLN A 25 9.21 -13.18 -15.47
N LEU A 26 7.91 -12.88 -15.51
CA LEU A 26 7.01 -12.88 -14.36
C LEU A 26 6.07 -14.07 -14.50
N ASP A 27 6.18 -15.03 -13.59
CA ASP A 27 5.31 -16.20 -13.55
C ASP A 27 4.38 -16.08 -12.33
N GLU A 28 3.06 -16.14 -12.54
CA GLU A 28 2.09 -15.99 -11.45
C GLU A 28 2.26 -17.10 -10.41
N CYS A 29 2.28 -16.69 -9.14
CA CYS A 29 2.45 -17.60 -8.00
C CYS A 29 1.13 -18.20 -7.53
N ASP A 30 0.02 -17.50 -7.75
CA ASP A 30 -1.32 -17.86 -7.30
C ASP A 30 -2.40 -17.29 -8.23
N ASP A 31 -3.66 -17.55 -7.89
CA ASP A 31 -4.84 -17.08 -8.62
C ASP A 31 -5.18 -15.60 -8.35
N THR A 32 -4.43 -14.92 -7.47
CA THR A 32 -4.68 -13.51 -7.15
C THR A 32 -4.10 -12.57 -8.20
N GLY A 33 -3.13 -13.00 -8.99
CA GLY A 33 -2.43 -12.16 -9.96
C GLY A 33 -1.61 -11.03 -9.32
N ALA A 34 -1.37 -11.07 -7.99
CA ALA A 34 -0.59 -10.07 -7.27
C ALA A 34 0.83 -10.52 -6.93
N TYR A 35 1.06 -11.83 -6.87
CA TYR A 35 2.34 -12.45 -6.50
C TYR A 35 2.97 -13.19 -7.68
N TYR A 36 4.27 -13.07 -7.82
CA TYR A 36 5.03 -13.58 -8.95
C TYR A 36 6.34 -14.24 -8.51
N TYR A 37 6.71 -15.32 -9.18
CA TYR A 37 8.10 -15.77 -9.27
C TYR A 37 8.79 -15.03 -10.41
N LEU A 38 10.06 -14.70 -10.22
CA LEU A 38 10.83 -13.94 -11.20
C LEU A 38 11.96 -14.79 -11.75
N SER A 39 12.12 -14.83 -13.06
CA SER A 39 13.28 -15.41 -13.74
C SER A 39 13.91 -14.40 -14.67
N PHE A 40 15.23 -14.46 -14.83
CA PHE A 40 15.90 -13.67 -15.86
C PHE A 40 15.62 -14.25 -17.24
N LYS A 41 15.33 -13.39 -18.22
CA LYS A 41 15.38 -13.79 -19.63
C LYS A 41 16.83 -14.00 -20.07
N ARG A 42 17.03 -14.65 -21.23
CA ARG A 42 18.36 -14.97 -21.78
C ARG A 42 19.29 -13.75 -21.80
N ASN A 43 20.54 -13.96 -21.36
CA ASN A 43 21.59 -12.95 -21.25
C ASN A 43 21.18 -11.75 -20.37
N PRO A 44 20.99 -11.95 -19.05
CA PRO A 44 20.69 -10.85 -18.13
C PRO A 44 21.86 -9.88 -18.07
N LYS A 45 21.55 -8.57 -18.05
CA LYS A 45 22.55 -7.52 -17.83
C LYS A 45 23.03 -7.56 -16.37
N GLU A 46 22.12 -7.86 -15.46
CA GLU A 46 22.28 -7.84 -14.02
C GLU A 46 22.90 -9.15 -13.50
N LYS A 47 24.04 -9.57 -14.08
CA LYS A 47 24.74 -10.82 -13.70
C LYS A 47 25.07 -10.91 -12.21
N TYR A 48 25.24 -9.77 -11.53
CA TYR A 48 25.49 -9.69 -10.09
C TYR A 48 24.32 -10.21 -9.23
N LEU A 49 23.12 -10.30 -9.80
CA LEU A 49 21.93 -10.84 -9.13
C LEU A 49 21.82 -12.36 -9.25
N LEU A 50 22.61 -13.01 -10.11
CA LEU A 50 22.55 -14.48 -10.31
C LEU A 50 22.88 -15.27 -9.03
N LYS A 51 23.68 -14.69 -8.13
CA LYS A 51 23.96 -15.29 -6.80
C LYS A 51 22.74 -15.39 -5.88
N PHE A 52 21.64 -14.71 -6.21
CA PHE A 52 20.40 -14.72 -5.44
C PHE A 52 19.34 -15.64 -6.05
N LEU A 53 19.68 -16.44 -7.05
CA LEU A 53 18.78 -17.47 -7.57
C LEU A 53 18.57 -18.59 -6.54
N ASP A 54 17.37 -19.14 -6.48
CA ASP A 54 17.06 -20.38 -5.77
C ASP A 54 17.38 -21.62 -6.62
N GLU A 55 17.08 -22.80 -6.08
CA GLU A 55 17.34 -24.10 -6.72
C GLU A 55 16.56 -24.28 -8.03
N ASP A 56 15.43 -23.60 -8.18
CA ASP A 56 14.56 -23.61 -9.37
C ASP A 56 14.94 -22.50 -10.38
N GLY A 57 16.04 -21.78 -10.14
CA GLY A 57 16.48 -20.67 -10.99
C GLY A 57 15.58 -19.43 -10.92
N LYS A 58 14.79 -19.28 -9.84
CA LYS A 58 13.98 -18.09 -9.55
C LYS A 58 14.76 -17.10 -8.69
N LEU A 59 14.59 -15.81 -8.95
CA LEU A 59 15.21 -14.74 -8.17
C LEU A 59 14.57 -14.67 -6.78
N SER A 60 15.33 -15.07 -5.75
CA SER A 60 14.82 -15.16 -4.39
C SER A 60 14.71 -13.78 -3.73
N ALA A 61 13.47 -13.35 -3.47
CA ALA A 61 13.16 -12.19 -2.64
C ALA A 61 13.80 -12.30 -1.24
N PHE A 62 13.72 -13.48 -0.62
CA PHE A 62 14.34 -13.76 0.68
C PHE A 62 15.85 -13.53 0.67
N LYS A 63 16.59 -14.13 -0.28
CA LYS A 63 18.05 -14.02 -0.33
C LYS A 63 18.49 -12.58 -0.54
N MET A 64 17.83 -11.84 -1.44
CA MET A 64 18.13 -10.43 -1.69
C MET A 64 17.83 -9.55 -0.48
N LEU A 65 16.66 -9.73 0.16
CA LEU A 65 16.27 -8.96 1.33
C LEU A 65 17.20 -9.23 2.52
N GLN A 66 17.64 -10.48 2.69
CA GLN A 66 18.59 -10.86 3.73
C GLN A 66 19.96 -10.21 3.49
N ALA A 67 20.47 -10.23 2.25
CA ALA A 67 21.73 -9.57 1.90
C ALA A 67 21.66 -8.05 2.14
N LEU A 68 20.59 -7.40 1.70
CA LEU A 68 20.37 -5.97 1.96
C LEU A 68 20.31 -5.66 3.46
N ARG A 69 19.64 -6.52 4.25
CA ARG A 69 19.54 -6.35 5.70
C ARG A 69 20.89 -6.43 6.39
N GLU A 70 21.76 -7.35 5.99
CA GLU A 70 23.11 -7.43 6.56
C GLU A 70 23.97 -6.23 6.18
N ILE A 71 23.87 -5.73 4.94
CA ILE A 71 24.53 -4.47 4.53
C ILE A 71 24.03 -3.31 5.39
N ILE A 72 22.72 -3.14 5.53
CA ILE A 72 22.14 -2.06 6.34
C ILE A 72 22.59 -2.16 7.81
N LYS A 73 22.63 -3.36 8.40
CA LYS A 73 23.14 -3.54 9.77
C LYS A 73 24.63 -3.16 9.91
N GLN A 74 25.43 -3.38 8.88
CA GLN A 74 26.85 -2.97 8.87
C GLN A 74 26.95 -1.45 8.80
N GLU A 75 26.21 -0.82 7.89
CA GLU A 75 26.23 0.64 7.72
C GLU A 75 25.65 1.41 8.90
N VAL A 76 24.60 0.87 9.53
CA VAL A 76 23.99 1.49 10.73
C VAL A 76 25.01 1.62 11.87
N LYS A 77 26.00 0.73 11.99
CA LYS A 77 27.06 0.82 13.00
C LYS A 77 28.02 2.00 12.77
N ASN A 78 28.07 2.53 11.54
CA ASN A 78 28.93 3.66 11.18
C ASN A 78 28.28 5.01 11.50
N ILE A 79 26.97 5.04 11.79
CA ILE A 79 26.23 6.25 12.19
C ILE A 79 26.53 6.54 13.66
N LYS A 80 27.11 7.71 13.95
CA LYS A 80 27.53 8.10 15.32
C LYS A 80 26.67 9.18 15.95
N ASP A 81 26.04 10.00 15.13
CA ASP A 81 25.36 11.23 15.61
C ASP A 81 23.97 10.94 16.21
N VAL A 82 23.38 9.79 15.89
CA VAL A 82 22.04 9.39 16.33
C VAL A 82 22.03 7.89 16.60
N GLU A 83 21.30 7.46 17.64
CA GLU A 83 21.11 6.04 17.91
C GLU A 83 20.13 5.45 16.88
N VAL A 84 20.67 4.66 15.96
CA VAL A 84 19.90 3.95 14.93
C VAL A 84 20.07 2.45 15.13
N THR A 85 18.94 1.72 15.16
CA THR A 85 18.95 0.26 15.28
C THR A 85 18.07 -0.37 14.20
N VAL A 86 18.37 -1.61 13.82
CA VAL A 86 17.55 -2.38 12.87
C VAL A 86 16.61 -3.30 13.66
N LYS A 87 15.30 -3.05 13.62
CA LYS A 87 14.30 -3.88 14.34
C LYS A 87 14.36 -5.33 13.87
N ARG A 88 14.02 -6.27 14.76
CA ARG A 88 13.96 -7.70 14.45
C ARG A 88 13.06 -7.97 13.24
N ARG A 89 13.45 -8.95 12.42
CA ARG A 89 12.72 -9.30 11.22
C ARG A 89 11.32 -9.82 11.58
N LYS A 90 10.29 -9.21 11.02
CA LYS A 90 8.91 -9.72 11.06
C LYS A 90 8.69 -10.68 9.90
N ALA A 91 8.21 -11.89 10.18
CA ALA A 91 7.96 -12.91 9.15
C ALA A 91 6.98 -12.38 8.09
N GLY A 92 7.32 -12.59 6.81
CA GLY A 92 6.54 -12.12 5.65
C GLY A 92 6.49 -10.61 5.42
N SER A 93 7.17 -9.79 6.24
CA SER A 93 7.29 -8.34 5.98
C SER A 93 8.33 -8.07 4.88
N PRO A 94 8.02 -7.23 3.88
CA PRO A 94 8.99 -6.80 2.87
C PRO A 94 9.94 -5.71 3.35
N ALA A 95 9.69 -5.12 4.53
CA ALA A 95 10.43 -3.97 5.02
C ALA A 95 11.58 -4.38 5.96
N ILE A 96 12.69 -3.64 5.85
CA ILE A 96 13.75 -3.58 6.85
C ILE A 96 13.53 -2.30 7.66
N THR A 97 12.95 -2.46 8.84
CA THR A 97 12.61 -1.34 9.72
C THR A 97 13.81 -0.87 10.52
N LEU A 98 14.18 0.40 10.36
CA LEU A 98 15.08 1.13 11.22
C LEU A 98 14.29 1.78 12.36
N GLN A 99 14.86 1.83 13.55
CA GLN A 99 14.39 2.59 14.69
C GLN A 99 15.46 3.63 15.03
N ILE A 100 15.10 4.90 14.84
CA ILE A 100 15.94 6.07 15.06
C ILE A 100 15.43 6.72 16.34
N LYS A 101 16.22 6.70 17.40
CA LYS A 101 15.88 7.43 18.62
C LYS A 101 16.25 8.89 18.45
N ASN A 102 15.25 9.76 18.40
CA ASN A 102 15.44 11.20 18.25
C ASN A 102 14.58 11.94 19.29
N PRO A 103 15.00 11.96 20.56
CA PRO A 103 14.21 12.51 21.66
C PRO A 103 13.62 13.90 21.32
N PRO A 104 12.33 14.16 21.63
CA PRO A 104 11.45 13.35 22.48
C PRO A 104 10.72 12.19 21.75
N ALA A 105 10.91 12.00 20.44
CA ALA A 105 10.17 11.01 19.65
C ALA A 105 11.06 9.86 19.17
N GLU A 106 10.44 8.70 18.91
CA GLU A 106 11.08 7.62 18.18
C GLU A 106 10.54 7.56 16.76
N ILE A 107 11.46 7.48 15.79
CA ILE A 107 11.11 7.42 14.38
C ILE A 107 11.39 6.00 13.85
N SER A 108 10.39 5.41 13.21
CA SER A 108 10.46 4.14 12.52
C SER A 108 10.56 4.38 11.01
N VAL A 109 11.59 3.85 10.35
CA VAL A 109 11.79 3.97 8.90
C VAL A 109 11.82 2.59 8.26
N ASP A 110 10.81 2.26 7.47
CA ASP A 110 10.69 1.02 6.70
C ASP A 110 11.40 1.16 5.36
N ILE A 111 12.54 0.48 5.20
CA ILE A 111 13.24 0.38 3.91
C ILE A 111 12.70 -0.83 3.13
N ILE A 112 12.13 -0.58 1.96
CA ILE A 112 11.47 -1.58 1.11
C ILE A 112 12.29 -1.77 -0.17
N LEU A 113 12.93 -2.93 -0.28
CA LEU A 113 13.58 -3.36 -1.52
C LEU A 113 12.53 -3.49 -2.63
N THR A 114 12.73 -2.76 -3.72
CA THR A 114 11.81 -2.73 -4.86
C THR A 114 12.57 -2.90 -6.16
N LEU A 115 12.17 -3.86 -6.97
CA LEU A 115 12.65 -3.95 -8.35
C LEU A 115 11.78 -3.08 -9.24
N GLU A 116 12.42 -2.24 -10.04
CA GLU A 116 11.77 -1.48 -11.11
C GLU A 116 12.02 -2.18 -12.44
N VAL A 117 10.94 -2.61 -13.09
CA VAL A 117 11.02 -3.39 -14.33
C VAL A 117 10.30 -2.63 -15.44
N GLN A 118 11.06 -2.23 -16.45
CA GLN A 118 10.51 -1.55 -17.62
C GLN A 118 9.90 -2.59 -18.58
N GLN A 119 8.61 -2.86 -18.38
CA GLN A 119 7.79 -3.74 -19.21
C GLN A 119 6.31 -3.38 -19.04
N SER A 120 5.46 -3.90 -19.93
CA SER A 120 4.01 -3.79 -19.77
C SER A 120 3.54 -4.40 -18.44
N TRP A 121 2.53 -3.79 -17.84
CA TRP A 121 1.90 -4.33 -16.64
C TRP A 121 1.32 -5.73 -16.90
N PRO A 122 1.31 -6.64 -15.91
CA PRO A 122 0.81 -7.99 -16.09
C PRO A 122 -0.68 -8.02 -16.50
N PRO A 123 -1.14 -9.08 -17.20
CA PRO A 123 -2.54 -9.25 -17.61
C PRO A 123 -3.53 -9.15 -16.45
N SER A 124 -3.14 -9.58 -15.25
CA SER A 124 -3.93 -9.46 -14.02
C SER A 124 -4.41 -8.04 -13.71
N THR A 125 -3.74 -7.03 -14.27
CA THR A 125 -4.06 -5.62 -14.04
C THR A 125 -5.00 -5.02 -15.08
N GLN A 126 -5.35 -5.76 -16.15
CA GLN A 126 -5.98 -5.22 -17.35
C GLN A 126 -7.29 -4.49 -17.06
N ASP A 127 -8.13 -5.09 -16.22
CA ASP A 127 -9.43 -4.57 -15.80
C ASP A 127 -9.37 -3.71 -14.53
N GLY A 128 -8.17 -3.46 -14.01
CA GLY A 128 -7.92 -2.56 -12.89
C GLY A 128 -7.77 -1.09 -13.32
N LEU A 129 -7.54 -0.22 -12.32
CA LEU A 129 -7.30 1.22 -12.52
C LEU A 129 -8.43 1.89 -13.33
N LYS A 130 -9.68 1.73 -12.87
CA LYS A 130 -10.90 2.21 -13.55
C LYS A 130 -11.13 3.71 -13.32
N ILE A 131 -10.14 4.54 -13.67
CA ILE A 131 -10.12 5.99 -13.41
C ILE A 131 -10.61 6.83 -14.59
N GLU A 132 -11.15 6.22 -15.64
CA GLU A 132 -11.53 6.91 -16.88
C GLU A 132 -12.56 8.02 -16.67
N GLN A 133 -13.50 7.82 -15.74
CA GLN A 133 -14.52 8.80 -15.39
C GLN A 133 -14.08 9.79 -14.31
N TRP A 134 -12.95 9.51 -13.63
CA TRP A 134 -12.42 10.35 -12.55
C TRP A 134 -11.25 11.20 -13.02
N LEU A 135 -10.13 10.58 -13.40
CA LEU A 135 -8.90 11.26 -13.83
C LEU A 135 -8.73 11.27 -15.35
N GLY A 136 -9.58 10.54 -16.08
CA GLY A 136 -9.59 10.52 -17.54
C GLY A 136 -8.77 9.39 -18.17
N ARG A 137 -9.15 9.04 -19.42
CA ARG A 137 -8.49 7.96 -20.19
C ARG A 137 -7.00 8.24 -20.46
N LYS A 138 -6.63 9.50 -20.70
CA LYS A 138 -5.24 9.89 -20.99
C LYS A 138 -4.32 9.59 -19.79
N VAL A 139 -4.75 9.97 -18.59
CA VAL A 139 -3.99 9.71 -17.34
C VAL A 139 -3.88 8.21 -17.09
N ARG A 140 -4.96 7.44 -17.33
CA ARG A 140 -4.90 5.97 -17.23
C ARG A 140 -3.87 5.37 -18.17
N THR A 141 -3.85 5.78 -19.43
CA THR A 141 -2.86 5.30 -20.41
C THR A 141 -1.44 5.65 -19.99
N GLU A 142 -1.22 6.89 -19.53
CA GLU A 142 0.09 7.32 -19.02
C GLU A 142 0.55 6.44 -17.86
N PHE A 143 -0.30 6.20 -16.85
CA PHE A 143 0.04 5.36 -15.71
C PHE A 143 0.38 3.92 -16.12
N ARG A 144 -0.39 3.31 -17.03
CA ARG A 144 -0.14 1.94 -17.50
C ARG A 144 1.14 1.80 -18.34
N ASN A 145 1.67 2.90 -18.87
CA ASN A 145 2.94 2.90 -19.62
C ASN A 145 4.18 3.06 -18.72
N ARG A 146 4.00 3.27 -17.41
CA ARG A 146 5.10 3.36 -16.45
C ARG A 146 5.57 1.98 -16.00
N SER A 147 6.79 1.93 -15.49
CA SER A 147 7.45 0.70 -15.03
C SER A 147 6.63 -0.06 -13.97
N VAL A 148 6.80 -1.38 -13.97
CA VAL A 148 6.24 -2.27 -12.94
C VAL A 148 7.15 -2.28 -11.73
N TYR A 149 6.60 -2.08 -10.53
CA TYR A 149 7.37 -2.21 -9.29
C TYR A 149 7.03 -3.53 -8.59
N LEU A 150 8.06 -4.23 -8.13
CA LEU A 150 7.94 -5.52 -7.44
C LEU A 150 8.64 -5.43 -6.07
N VAL A 151 7.92 -5.72 -5.00
CA VAL A 151 8.45 -5.70 -3.63
C VAL A 151 8.67 -7.12 -3.12
N ALA A 152 9.72 -7.30 -2.30
CA ALA A 152 10.13 -8.58 -1.72
C ALA A 152 9.16 -9.08 -0.64
N LYS A 153 7.91 -9.40 -1.02
CA LYS A 153 6.84 -9.82 -0.11
C LYS A 153 6.45 -11.27 -0.35
N GLN A 154 6.53 -12.05 0.73
CA GLN A 154 6.12 -13.45 0.73
C GLN A 154 4.61 -13.61 0.58
N ASN A 155 4.20 -14.56 -0.25
CA ASN A 155 2.83 -15.00 -0.34
C ASN A 155 2.51 -15.97 0.81
N LYS A 156 1.60 -15.58 1.70
CA LYS A 156 1.22 -16.42 2.85
C LYS A 156 0.32 -17.60 2.49
N LYS A 157 -0.24 -17.61 1.28
CA LYS A 157 -1.11 -18.69 0.79
C LYS A 157 -0.33 -19.86 0.17
N GLU A 158 0.99 -19.73 0.02
CA GLU A 158 1.82 -20.85 -0.41
C GLU A 158 1.74 -22.01 0.58
N LYS A 159 1.43 -23.22 0.10
CA LYS A 159 1.44 -24.44 0.93
C LYS A 159 2.80 -24.69 1.59
N VAL A 160 3.87 -24.34 0.88
CA VAL A 160 5.25 -24.38 1.38
C VAL A 160 5.83 -22.96 1.25
N PRO A 161 5.95 -22.21 2.34
CA PRO A 161 6.43 -20.83 2.28
C PRO A 161 7.93 -20.82 1.92
N ARG A 162 8.26 -20.64 0.63
CA ARG A 162 9.66 -20.60 0.17
C ARG A 162 10.29 -19.21 0.29
N GLY A 163 9.49 -18.17 0.50
CA GLY A 163 9.98 -16.78 0.65
C GLY A 163 10.52 -16.18 -0.64
N ASN A 164 10.29 -16.83 -1.79
CA ASN A 164 10.86 -16.48 -3.08
C ASN A 164 9.91 -15.67 -3.97
N THR A 165 8.74 -15.28 -3.44
CA THR A 165 7.75 -14.53 -4.20
C THR A 165 7.99 -13.03 -4.11
N TRP A 166 7.61 -12.35 -5.18
CA TRP A 166 7.56 -10.89 -5.27
C TRP A 166 6.12 -10.45 -5.46
N ARG A 167 5.74 -9.31 -4.87
CA ARG A 167 4.39 -8.77 -5.04
C ARG A 167 4.43 -7.50 -5.89
N LEU A 168 3.46 -7.33 -6.77
CA LEU A 168 3.24 -6.05 -7.44
C LEU A 168 3.06 -4.92 -6.42
N SER A 169 3.56 -3.74 -6.81
CA SER A 169 3.40 -2.49 -6.07
C SER A 169 3.07 -1.37 -7.03
N PHE A 170 2.05 -0.58 -6.70
CA PHE A 170 1.62 0.58 -7.47
C PHE A 170 1.80 1.88 -6.67
N SER A 171 2.62 1.85 -5.61
CA SER A 171 2.83 2.96 -4.68
C SER A 171 3.16 4.29 -5.38
N HIS A 172 3.93 4.25 -6.47
CA HIS A 172 4.27 5.43 -7.26
C HIS A 172 3.06 5.99 -8.01
N ILE A 173 2.18 5.14 -8.56
CA ILE A 173 0.91 5.55 -9.18
C ILE A 173 -0.09 6.04 -8.14
N GLU A 174 -0.22 5.32 -7.02
CA GLU A 174 -1.08 5.73 -5.91
C GLU A 174 -0.71 7.12 -5.38
N LYS A 175 0.60 7.40 -5.26
CA LYS A 175 1.10 8.71 -4.86
C LYS A 175 0.67 9.78 -5.85
N ASP A 176 0.79 9.52 -7.14
CA ASP A 176 0.40 10.49 -8.18
C ASP A 176 -1.11 10.71 -8.22
N MET A 177 -1.92 9.67 -8.05
CA MET A 177 -3.38 9.80 -7.91
C MET A 177 -3.76 10.60 -6.67
N LEU A 178 -3.08 10.39 -5.54
CA LEU A 178 -3.33 11.17 -4.32
C LEU A 178 -2.92 12.63 -4.49
N ASN A 179 -1.85 12.91 -5.23
CA ASN A 179 -1.44 14.29 -5.53
C ASN A 179 -2.40 14.96 -6.51
N ASN A 180 -2.87 14.23 -7.53
CA ASN A 180 -3.74 14.71 -8.60
C ASN A 180 -5.11 14.04 -8.50
N HIS A 181 -5.83 14.31 -7.41
CA HIS A 181 -7.06 13.61 -7.04
C HIS A 181 -8.35 14.28 -7.54
N GLY A 182 -8.24 15.47 -8.15
CA GLY A 182 -9.36 16.18 -8.72
C GLY A 182 -9.80 15.64 -10.06
N SER A 183 -11.09 15.75 -10.35
CA SER A 183 -11.59 15.66 -11.72
C SER A 183 -11.23 16.91 -12.53
N SER A 184 -11.17 18.08 -11.88
CA SER A 184 -10.52 19.26 -12.45
C SER A 184 -9.02 19.24 -12.16
N LYS A 185 -8.24 19.85 -13.07
CA LYS A 185 -6.79 19.98 -12.90
C LYS A 185 -6.40 20.89 -11.75
N THR A 186 -7.26 21.85 -11.40
CA THR A 186 -7.00 22.87 -10.39
C THR A 186 -7.45 22.47 -8.99
N CYS A 187 -8.01 21.27 -8.79
CA CYS A 187 -8.51 20.84 -7.48
C CYS A 187 -7.40 20.89 -6.41
N CYS A 188 -7.64 21.63 -5.34
CA CYS A 188 -6.70 21.86 -4.24
C CYS A 188 -5.38 22.58 -4.60
N GLU A 189 -5.21 23.09 -5.83
CA GLU A 189 -4.12 24.02 -6.17
C GLU A 189 -4.29 25.37 -5.44
N SER A 190 -3.28 26.24 -5.47
CA SER A 190 -3.29 27.52 -4.73
C SER A 190 -4.53 28.36 -5.01
N ASP A 191 -4.88 28.53 -6.29
CA ASP A 191 -6.02 29.34 -6.75
C ASP A 191 -7.27 28.52 -7.10
N GLY A 192 -7.23 27.20 -6.82
CA GLY A 192 -8.31 26.29 -7.16
C GLY A 192 -9.24 25.96 -5.98
N PRO A 193 -10.45 25.45 -6.27
CA PRO A 193 -11.39 25.04 -5.23
C PRO A 193 -10.79 23.94 -4.37
N LYS A 194 -10.94 24.06 -3.05
CA LYS A 194 -10.53 23.01 -2.10
C LYS A 194 -11.61 21.92 -2.03
N CYS A 195 -11.17 20.68 -1.84
CA CYS A 195 -12.05 19.53 -1.64
C CYS A 195 -11.70 18.80 -0.33
N CYS A 196 -12.59 17.93 0.13
CA CYS A 196 -12.42 17.16 1.36
C CYS A 196 -11.87 15.73 1.15
N ARG A 197 -11.58 15.30 -0.08
CA ARG A 197 -11.11 13.92 -0.39
C ARG A 197 -9.99 13.42 0.53
N LYS A 198 -8.90 14.19 0.65
CA LYS A 198 -7.78 13.85 1.53
C LYS A 198 -8.15 13.91 3.01
N GLY A 199 -9.06 14.81 3.39
CA GLY A 199 -9.60 14.91 4.75
C GLY A 199 -10.36 13.64 5.14
N CYS A 200 -11.28 13.17 4.29
CA CYS A 200 -12.01 11.92 4.51
C CYS A 200 -11.07 10.72 4.62
N LEU A 201 -10.06 10.61 3.75
CA LEU A 201 -9.04 9.55 3.82
C LEU A 201 -8.27 9.58 5.14
N LYS A 202 -7.88 10.78 5.61
CA LYS A 202 -7.19 10.94 6.91
C LYS A 202 -8.08 10.50 8.07
N LEU A 203 -9.33 10.96 8.11
CA LEU A 203 -10.27 10.60 9.18
C LEU A 203 -10.47 9.10 9.28
N LEU A 204 -10.67 8.39 8.16
CA LEU A 204 -10.88 6.94 8.22
C LEU A 204 -9.58 6.19 8.57
N LYS A 205 -8.42 6.68 8.11
CA LYS A 205 -7.14 6.11 8.53
C LYS A 205 -6.95 6.24 10.04
N TYR A 206 -7.25 7.41 10.59
CA TYR A 206 -7.15 7.68 12.01
C TYR A 206 -8.09 6.80 12.82
N LEU A 207 -9.36 6.75 12.43
CA LEU A 207 -10.37 5.90 13.04
C LEU A 207 -9.93 4.45 13.09
N LEU A 208 -9.43 3.91 11.97
CA LEU A 208 -8.92 2.55 11.93
C LEU A 208 -7.70 2.35 12.84
N GLU A 209 -6.80 3.32 12.91
CA GLU A 209 -5.60 3.27 13.74
C GLU A 209 -5.94 3.25 15.23
N GLN A 210 -6.82 4.14 15.70
CA GLN A 210 -7.29 4.18 17.08
C GLN A 210 -7.99 2.86 17.48
N LEU A 211 -8.88 2.34 16.63
CA LEU A 211 -9.52 1.05 16.87
C LEU A 211 -8.50 -0.10 16.92
N LYS A 212 -7.46 -0.07 16.08
CA LYS A 212 -6.38 -1.07 16.11
C LYS A 212 -5.52 -0.98 17.37
N MET A 213 -5.34 0.22 17.94
CA MET A 213 -4.64 0.38 19.22
C MET A 213 -5.45 -0.25 20.35
N GLN A 214 -6.76 -0.05 20.40
CA GLN A 214 -7.65 -0.66 21.40
C GLN A 214 -7.82 -2.18 21.20
N TYR A 215 -7.90 -2.65 19.95
CA TYR A 215 -8.20 -4.05 19.59
C TYR A 215 -7.11 -4.69 18.74
N THR A 216 -5.86 -4.62 19.20
CA THR A 216 -4.67 -5.01 18.42
C THR A 216 -4.72 -6.42 17.85
N LYS A 217 -5.19 -7.41 18.62
CA LYS A 217 -5.21 -8.82 18.17
C LYS A 217 -6.33 -9.08 17.17
N GLN A 218 -7.51 -8.53 17.39
CA GLN A 218 -8.70 -8.76 16.58
C GLN A 218 -8.61 -8.05 15.22
N LEU A 219 -7.89 -6.93 15.18
CA LEU A 219 -7.76 -6.06 14.02
C LEU A 219 -6.36 -6.08 13.38
N ASP A 220 -5.50 -7.06 13.71
CA ASP A 220 -4.12 -7.13 13.23
C ASP A 220 -4.00 -7.22 11.70
N LYS A 221 -4.97 -7.89 11.05
CA LYS A 221 -5.06 -8.07 9.59
C LYS A 221 -5.36 -6.77 8.84
N PHE A 222 -6.06 -5.83 9.46
CA PHE A 222 -6.38 -4.56 8.83
C PHE A 222 -5.18 -3.62 8.85
N CYS A 223 -4.90 -2.99 7.72
CA CYS A 223 -3.95 -1.89 7.62
C CYS A 223 -4.56 -0.72 6.84
N SER A 224 -3.85 0.41 6.85
CA SER A 224 -4.21 1.64 6.12
C SER A 224 -4.42 1.43 4.62
N TYR A 225 -3.90 0.34 4.05
CA TYR A 225 -4.09 0.01 2.64
C TYR A 225 -5.54 -0.38 2.28
N HIS A 226 -6.30 -0.99 3.19
CA HIS A 226 -7.73 -1.29 2.95
C HIS A 226 -8.52 0.02 2.82
N VAL A 227 -8.30 0.93 3.77
CA VAL A 227 -8.91 2.26 3.79
C VAL A 227 -8.53 3.03 2.52
N LYS A 228 -7.25 3.05 2.13
CA LYS A 228 -6.80 3.70 0.88
C LYS A 228 -7.44 3.08 -0.36
N THR A 229 -7.53 1.75 -0.43
CA THR A 229 -8.15 1.04 -1.56
C THR A 229 -9.64 1.38 -1.67
N ALA A 230 -10.36 1.38 -0.54
CA ALA A 230 -11.75 1.78 -0.50
C ALA A 230 -11.93 3.24 -0.95
N PHE A 231 -11.01 4.13 -0.54
CA PHE A 231 -11.02 5.53 -0.95
C PHE A 231 -10.88 5.70 -2.47
N PHE A 232 -10.00 4.93 -3.12
CA PHE A 232 -9.86 4.99 -4.57
C PHE A 232 -11.13 4.53 -5.29
N HIS A 233 -11.79 3.48 -4.81
CA HIS A 233 -13.11 3.07 -5.34
C HIS A 233 -14.17 4.15 -5.10
N SER A 234 -14.20 4.79 -3.93
CA SER A 234 -15.07 5.95 -3.63
C SER A 234 -14.84 7.12 -4.57
N CYS A 235 -13.59 7.44 -4.91
CA CYS A 235 -13.29 8.50 -5.88
C CYS A 235 -13.77 8.15 -7.30
N VAL A 236 -13.80 6.86 -7.68
CA VAL A 236 -14.38 6.44 -8.96
C VAL A 236 -15.90 6.50 -8.95
N MET A 237 -16.55 6.13 -7.84
CA MET A 237 -18.01 6.22 -7.70
C MET A 237 -18.51 7.67 -7.66
N TRP A 238 -17.72 8.58 -7.08
CA TRP A 238 -18.02 10.00 -6.93
C TRP A 238 -16.89 10.84 -7.52
N PRO A 239 -16.81 10.89 -8.86
CA PRO A 239 -15.65 11.43 -9.55
C PRO A 239 -15.56 12.95 -9.50
N LYS A 240 -16.67 13.68 -9.37
CA LYS A 240 -16.69 15.13 -9.53
C LYS A 240 -16.15 15.81 -8.27
N ASP A 241 -15.50 16.96 -8.44
CA ASP A 241 -14.98 17.74 -7.30
C ASP A 241 -16.12 18.27 -6.42
N THR A 242 -17.30 18.49 -7.02
CA THR A 242 -18.54 18.85 -6.32
C THR A 242 -19.09 17.72 -5.45
N ASP A 243 -18.68 16.45 -5.66
CA ASP A 243 -19.09 15.34 -4.79
C ASP A 243 -18.28 15.32 -3.47
N TRP A 244 -17.25 16.16 -3.38
CA TRP A 244 -16.28 16.22 -2.28
C TRP A 244 -16.01 17.66 -1.84
N GLN A 245 -17.05 18.50 -1.79
CA GLN A 245 -16.91 19.89 -1.38
C GLN A 245 -16.36 19.98 0.06
N LEU A 246 -15.53 20.99 0.31
CA LEU A 246 -14.91 21.16 1.63
C LEU A 246 -15.95 21.36 2.74
N GLY A 247 -17.04 22.07 2.46
CA GLY A 247 -18.14 22.30 3.40
C GLY A 247 -18.94 21.05 3.75
N ASP A 248 -18.86 20.00 2.93
CA ASP A 248 -19.62 18.75 3.10
C ASP A 248 -18.77 17.64 3.72
N LEU A 249 -17.66 17.97 4.40
CA LEU A 249 -16.71 16.99 4.95
C LEU A 249 -17.39 15.87 5.73
N GLU A 250 -18.35 16.21 6.61
CA GLU A 250 -19.09 15.23 7.39
C GLU A 250 -19.86 14.24 6.49
N HIS A 251 -20.65 14.77 5.56
CA HIS A 251 -21.43 13.96 4.62
C HIS A 251 -20.52 13.08 3.75
N CYS A 252 -19.46 13.66 3.18
CA CYS A 252 -18.49 12.92 2.36
C CYS A 252 -17.77 11.83 3.17
N PHE A 253 -17.43 12.10 4.43
CA PHE A 253 -16.81 11.11 5.31
C PHE A 253 -17.78 9.97 5.65
N GLN A 254 -19.03 10.27 6.01
CA GLN A 254 -20.05 9.25 6.29
C GLN A 254 -20.33 8.38 5.06
N LYS A 255 -20.41 8.99 3.86
CA LYS A 255 -20.61 8.28 2.59
C LYS A 255 -19.45 7.33 2.27
N TYR A 256 -18.22 7.80 2.46
CA TYR A 256 -17.01 7.00 2.31
C TYR A 256 -16.93 5.85 3.34
N LEU A 257 -17.22 6.14 4.61
CA LEU A 257 -17.30 5.13 5.67
C LEU A 257 -18.38 4.09 5.38
N GLY A 258 -19.55 4.52 4.90
CA GLY A 258 -20.65 3.65 4.48
C GLY A 258 -20.22 2.67 3.38
N TYR A 259 -19.45 3.13 2.39
CA TYR A 259 -18.87 2.24 1.39
C TYR A 259 -17.90 1.22 1.99
N PHE A 260 -17.01 1.65 2.90
CA PHE A 260 -16.08 0.73 3.56
C PHE A 260 -16.81 -0.29 4.44
N LEU A 261 -17.88 0.11 5.13
CA LEU A 261 -18.76 -0.78 5.88
C LEU A 261 -19.43 -1.84 4.98
N ASP A 262 -19.93 -1.45 3.81
CA ASP A 262 -20.49 -2.38 2.82
C ASP A 262 -19.46 -3.40 2.35
N CYS A 263 -18.23 -2.96 2.07
CA CYS A 263 -17.11 -3.84 1.75
C CYS A 263 -16.83 -4.86 2.87
N LEU A 264 -16.84 -4.44 4.13
CA LEU A 264 -16.63 -5.32 5.28
C LEU A 264 -17.77 -6.34 5.42
N GLN A 265 -19.02 -5.90 5.31
CA GLN A 265 -20.20 -6.77 5.42
C GLN A 265 -20.20 -7.84 4.32
N LYS A 266 -19.86 -7.45 3.09
CA LYS A 266 -19.74 -8.37 1.94
C LYS A 266 -18.45 -9.18 1.95
N SER A 267 -17.48 -8.83 2.81
CA SER A 267 -16.11 -9.36 2.76
C SER A 267 -15.53 -9.26 1.35
N GLN A 268 -15.69 -8.08 0.74
CA GLN A 268 -15.29 -7.82 -0.63
C GLN A 268 -14.73 -6.41 -0.77
N LEU A 269 -13.43 -6.33 -0.97
CA LEU A 269 -12.70 -5.12 -1.35
C LEU A 269 -11.65 -5.50 -2.41
N PRO A 270 -12.01 -5.43 -3.70
CA PRO A 270 -11.08 -5.73 -4.77
C PRO A 270 -9.89 -4.77 -4.73
N HIS A 271 -8.67 -5.28 -4.93
CA HIS A 271 -7.50 -4.46 -5.08
C HIS A 271 -7.68 -3.53 -6.30
N PHE A 272 -7.41 -2.23 -6.11
CA PHE A 272 -7.78 -1.21 -7.10
C PHE A 272 -7.14 -1.42 -8.50
N PHE A 273 -5.93 -1.98 -8.52
CA PHE A 273 -5.19 -2.28 -9.74
C PHE A 273 -5.30 -3.75 -10.20
N ILE A 274 -5.79 -4.66 -9.36
CA ILE A 274 -5.80 -6.12 -9.61
C ILE A 274 -7.18 -6.65 -9.17
N PRO A 275 -8.21 -6.56 -10.03
CA PRO A 275 -9.60 -6.78 -9.61
C PRO A 275 -9.88 -8.15 -8.98
N GLN A 276 -9.17 -9.21 -9.40
CA GLN A 276 -9.33 -10.55 -8.84
C GLN A 276 -8.77 -10.68 -7.41
N TYR A 277 -7.87 -9.78 -6.99
CA TYR A 277 -7.27 -9.84 -5.67
C TYR A 277 -8.17 -9.16 -4.64
N ASN A 278 -9.03 -9.92 -3.97
CA ASN A 278 -9.83 -9.42 -2.85
C ASN A 278 -8.97 -9.23 -1.59
N LEU A 279 -8.93 -8.00 -1.07
CA LEU A 279 -8.19 -7.63 0.13
C LEU A 279 -8.90 -8.01 1.44
N LEU A 280 -10.23 -8.16 1.41
CA LEU A 280 -11.02 -8.63 2.55
C LEU A 280 -11.36 -10.11 2.34
N SER A 281 -10.45 -11.01 2.72
CA SER A 281 -10.64 -12.46 2.50
C SER A 281 -11.96 -12.95 3.13
N PRO A 282 -12.73 -13.82 2.44
CA PRO A 282 -13.88 -14.51 3.04
C PRO A 282 -13.52 -15.34 4.28
N GLU A 283 -12.29 -15.82 4.36
CA GLU A 283 -11.74 -16.53 5.53
C GLU A 283 -11.66 -15.64 6.78
N ASP A 284 -11.63 -14.31 6.58
CA ASP A 284 -11.53 -13.31 7.63
C ASP A 284 -12.89 -12.71 8.01
N LYS A 285 -14.01 -13.35 7.63
CA LYS A 285 -15.37 -12.85 7.85
C LYS A 285 -15.66 -12.45 9.29
N ALA A 286 -15.10 -13.17 10.27
CA ALA A 286 -15.25 -12.83 11.69
C ALA A 286 -14.57 -11.49 12.04
N SER A 287 -13.34 -11.27 11.58
CA SER A 287 -12.61 -10.00 11.75
C SER A 287 -13.29 -8.85 10.99
N ASN A 288 -13.79 -9.12 9.77
CA ASN A 288 -14.54 -8.13 8.96
C ASN A 288 -15.82 -7.69 9.68
N TYR A 289 -16.58 -8.65 10.22
CA TYR A 289 -17.78 -8.37 11.00
C TYR A 289 -17.48 -7.61 12.29
N PHE A 290 -16.40 -7.99 13.00
CA PHE A 290 -15.97 -7.31 14.21
C PHE A 290 -15.62 -5.83 13.95
N LEU A 291 -14.80 -5.55 12.93
CA LEU A 291 -14.49 -4.17 12.55
C LEU A 291 -15.75 -3.42 12.09
N SER A 292 -16.64 -4.06 11.32
CA SER A 292 -17.90 -3.46 10.89
C SER A 292 -18.77 -3.05 12.09
N LYS A 293 -18.84 -3.86 13.15
CA LYS A 293 -19.55 -3.51 14.39
C LYS A 293 -18.95 -2.29 15.07
N LEU A 294 -17.64 -2.25 15.23
CA LEU A 294 -16.96 -1.11 15.87
C LEU A 294 -17.19 0.18 15.08
N LEU A 295 -17.02 0.14 13.76
CA LEU A 295 -17.25 1.31 12.90
C LEU A 295 -18.71 1.79 12.91
N ASN A 296 -19.68 0.87 12.97
CA ASN A 296 -21.09 1.25 13.14
C ASN A 296 -21.36 1.87 14.52
N TYR A 297 -20.74 1.35 15.58
CA TYR A 297 -20.83 1.97 16.90
C TYR A 297 -20.28 3.39 16.88
N GLU A 298 -19.09 3.60 16.33
CA GLU A 298 -18.48 4.92 16.20
C GLU A 298 -19.38 5.87 15.40
N LEU A 299 -19.90 5.43 14.24
CA LEU A 299 -20.80 6.24 13.42
C LEU A 299 -22.09 6.62 14.16
N ASN A 300 -22.74 5.68 14.84
CA ASN A 300 -24.02 5.92 15.53
C ASN A 300 -23.88 6.78 16.79
N ASN A 301 -22.69 6.83 17.38
CA ASN A 301 -22.41 7.59 18.60
C ASN A 301 -21.58 8.85 18.34
N ARG A 302 -21.47 9.29 17.07
CA ARG A 302 -20.75 10.51 16.66
C ARG A 302 -19.25 10.49 16.98
N PHE A 303 -18.61 9.34 16.76
CA PHE A 303 -17.17 9.11 16.86
C PHE A 303 -16.58 9.50 18.22
N PRO A 304 -17.03 8.88 19.34
CA PRO A 304 -16.46 9.15 20.66
C PRO A 304 -14.94 8.97 20.69
N ILE A 305 -14.37 8.08 19.86
CA ILE A 305 -12.93 7.84 19.78
C ILE A 305 -12.10 9.05 19.29
N PHE A 306 -12.74 10.07 18.71
CA PHE A 306 -12.06 11.31 18.33
C PHE A 306 -11.96 12.33 19.47
N GLN A 307 -12.54 12.03 20.64
CA GLN A 307 -12.49 12.87 21.84
C GLN A 307 -11.44 12.39 22.86
N GLU A 308 -10.85 11.21 22.60
CA GLU A 308 -9.75 10.60 23.38
C GLU A 308 -8.39 11.07 22.86
#